data_AF-A0A501W4U2-F1
#
_entry.id   AF-A0A501W4U2-F1
#
_cell.length_a   1.000
_cell.length_b   1.000
_cell.length_c   1.000
_cell.angle_alpha   90.00
_cell.angle_beta   90.00
_cell.angle_gamma   90.00
#
_symmetry.space_group_name_H-M   'P 1'
#
loop_
_entity.id
_entity.type
_entity.pdbx_description
1 polymer ?
#
loop_
_entity_poly.entity_id
_entity_poly.type
_entity_poly.pdbx_seq_one_letter_code
_entity_poly.pdbx_strand_id
1 'polypeptide(L)'
;MAVVVEKTEHDALAREVRELRGELEDLRELLDTDIKGSKAAAAKAGISVRTLELERDRPDTVIEYKKVGRSVSYSLASLIAYRKAKRIPKLQIAS
;
A
#
# COMPACT_ATOMS: atom_id res chain seq x y z
N MET A 1 -31.33 -22.47 20.45
CA MET A 1 -31.58 -21.06 20.04
C MET A 1 -30.35 -20.17 20.22
N ALA A 2 -29.60 -20.24 21.34
CA ALA A 2 -28.41 -19.41 21.57
C ALA A 2 -27.33 -19.46 20.44
N VAL A 3 -26.98 -20.66 19.95
CA VAL A 3 -25.97 -20.85 18.89
C VAL A 3 -26.34 -20.19 17.54
N VAL A 4 -27.64 -20.06 17.27
CA VAL A 4 -28.13 -19.45 16.01
C VAL A 4 -28.03 -17.93 16.09
N VAL A 5 -28.30 -17.35 17.27
CA VAL A 5 -28.19 -15.91 17.54
C VAL A 5 -26.73 -15.45 17.44
N GLU A 6 -25.80 -16.20 18.06
CA GLU A 6 -24.36 -15.92 17.97
C GLU A 6 -23.83 -15.97 16.53
N LYS A 7 -24.31 -16.93 15.72
CA LYS A 7 -23.90 -17.04 14.32
C LYS A 7 -24.46 -15.88 13.48
N THR A 8 -25.69 -15.46 13.70
CA THR A 8 -26.28 -14.31 13.00
C THR A 8 -25.60 -12.99 13.35
N GLU A 9 -25.21 -12.81 14.62
CA GLU A 9 -24.45 -11.65 15.08
C GLU A 9 -23.04 -11.63 14.47
N HIS A 10 -22.38 -12.80 14.43
CA HIS A 10 -21.09 -12.94 13.77
C HIS A 10 -21.17 -12.63 12.26
N ASP A 11 -22.20 -13.12 11.57
CA ASP A 11 -22.39 -12.87 10.13
C ASP A 11 -22.78 -11.42 9.82
N ALA A 12 -23.41 -10.72 10.77
CA ALA A 12 -23.67 -9.29 10.69
C ALA A 12 -22.36 -8.50 10.88
N LEU A 13 -21.59 -8.79 11.94
CA LEU A 13 -20.28 -8.18 12.18
C LEU A 13 -19.31 -8.41 11.02
N ALA A 14 -19.28 -9.62 10.45
CA ALA A 14 -18.40 -9.94 9.34
C ALA A 14 -18.75 -9.14 8.07
N ARG A 15 -20.03 -8.82 7.86
CA ARG A 15 -20.47 -7.94 6.78
C ARG A 15 -20.08 -6.49 7.04
N GLU A 16 -20.35 -5.98 8.23
CA GLU A 16 -19.98 -4.61 8.62
C GLU A 16 -18.46 -4.39 8.54
N VAL A 17 -17.66 -5.34 9.02
CA VAL A 17 -16.19 -5.29 8.87
C VAL A 17 -15.76 -5.29 7.41
N ARG A 18 -16.48 -5.98 6.53
CA ARG A 18 -16.16 -5.98 5.09
C ARG A 18 -16.49 -4.64 4.45
N GLU A 19 -17.66 -4.07 4.75
CA GLU A 19 -18.09 -2.76 4.25
C GLU A 19 -17.12 -1.66 4.71
N LEU A 20 -16.82 -1.61 6.01
CA LEU A 20 -15.86 -0.65 6.58
C LEU A 20 -14.46 -0.80 5.97
N ARG A 21 -14.03 -2.01 5.62
CA ARG A 21 -12.75 -2.23 4.93
C ARG A 21 -12.76 -1.65 3.52
N GLY A 22 -13.87 -1.81 2.79
CA GLY A 22 -14.04 -1.22 1.45
C GLY A 22 -14.00 0.30 1.50
N GLU A 23 -14.79 0.93 2.38
CA GLU A 23 -14.80 2.39 2.53
C GLU A 23 -13.43 2.95 2.92
N LEU A 24 -12.69 2.23 3.78
CA LEU A 24 -11.34 2.62 4.17
C LEU A 24 -10.34 2.54 3.00
N GLU A 25 -10.54 1.61 2.07
CA GLU A 25 -9.71 1.47 0.88
C GLU A 25 -9.98 2.62 -0.10
N ASP A 26 -11.24 2.92 -0.38
CA ASP A 26 -11.65 4.06 -1.20
C ASP A 26 -11.14 5.40 -0.64
N LEU A 27 -11.28 5.60 0.68
CA LEU A 27 -10.76 6.80 1.35
C LEU A 27 -9.24 6.88 1.30
N ARG A 28 -8.53 5.74 1.33
CA ARG A 28 -7.07 5.71 1.21
C ARG A 28 -6.62 6.10 -0.18
N GLU A 29 -7.33 5.68 -1.22
CA GLU A 29 -7.05 6.10 -2.60
C GLU A 29 -7.34 7.58 -2.80
N LEU A 30 -8.48 8.08 -2.28
CA LEU A 30 -8.85 9.50 -2.35
C LEU A 30 -7.87 10.43 -1.61
N LEU A 31 -7.32 9.96 -0.49
CA LEU A 31 -6.39 10.71 0.34
C LEU A 31 -4.92 10.46 -0.03
N ASP A 32 -4.63 9.61 -1.01
CA ASP A 32 -3.26 9.37 -1.40
C ASP A 32 -2.63 10.66 -1.94
N THR A 33 -1.48 10.98 -1.37
CA THR A 33 -0.82 12.26 -1.59
C THR A 33 0.38 12.07 -2.50
N ASP A 34 0.46 12.89 -3.53
CA ASP A 34 1.60 12.91 -4.44
C ASP A 34 2.83 13.57 -3.77
N ILE A 35 3.91 12.80 -3.62
CA ILE A 35 5.22 13.27 -3.18
C ILE A 35 6.03 13.75 -4.38
N LYS A 36 6.31 15.04 -4.45
CA LYS A 36 7.10 15.65 -5.53
C LYS A 36 8.59 15.37 -5.35
N GLY A 37 9.22 14.89 -6.42
CA GLY A 37 10.67 14.72 -6.55
C GLY A 37 11.24 13.45 -5.93
N SER A 38 12.27 12.88 -6.58
CA SER A 38 12.86 11.59 -6.18
C SER A 38 13.52 11.62 -4.79
N LYS A 39 14.04 12.77 -4.34
CA LYS A 39 14.71 12.87 -3.02
C LYS A 39 13.73 12.65 -1.86
N ALA A 40 12.59 13.33 -1.88
CA ALA A 40 11.57 13.18 -0.84
C ALA A 40 10.93 11.79 -0.89
N ALA A 41 10.65 11.29 -2.09
CA ALA A 41 10.09 9.95 -2.29
C ALA A 41 11.01 8.85 -1.75
N ALA A 42 12.31 8.91 -2.04
CA ALA A 42 13.29 7.92 -1.59
C ALA A 42 13.37 7.84 -0.06
N ALA A 43 13.29 8.99 0.63
CA ALA A 43 13.25 9.06 2.08
C ALA A 43 11.99 8.38 2.66
N LYS A 44 10.83 8.52 2.01
CA LYS A 44 9.58 7.84 2.43
C LYS A 44 9.63 6.33 2.19
N ALA A 45 10.21 5.90 1.07
CA ALA A 45 10.43 4.49 0.74
C ALA A 45 11.56 3.82 1.55
N GLY A 46 12.42 4.60 2.21
CA GLY A 46 13.54 4.08 3.01
C GLY A 46 14.68 3.50 2.16
N ILE A 47 14.92 4.07 0.97
CA ILE A 47 15.95 3.62 0.01
C ILE A 47 16.72 4.82 -0.54
N SER A 48 17.80 4.57 -1.29
CA SER A 48 18.52 5.63 -2.00
C SER A 48 17.73 6.13 -3.22
N VAL A 49 18.00 7.36 -3.67
CA VAL A 49 17.38 7.91 -4.90
C VAL A 49 17.68 7.00 -6.11
N ARG A 50 18.93 6.56 -6.25
CA ARG A 50 19.32 5.65 -7.33
C ARG A 50 18.54 4.34 -7.28
N THR A 51 18.35 3.77 -6.09
CA THR A 51 17.53 2.56 -5.91
C THR A 51 16.07 2.83 -6.27
N LEU A 52 15.50 3.96 -5.85
CA LEU A 52 14.13 4.33 -6.21
C LEU A 52 13.94 4.41 -7.73
N GLU A 53 14.87 5.05 -8.43
CA GLU A 53 14.81 5.21 -9.89
C GLU A 53 14.96 3.86 -10.62
N LEU A 54 15.76 2.94 -10.08
CA LEU A 54 15.84 1.58 -10.63
C LEU A 54 14.58 0.75 -10.34
N GLU A 55 14.00 0.89 -9.15
CA GLU A 55 12.87 0.07 -8.70
C GLU A 55 11.53 0.54 -9.27
N ARG A 56 11.34 1.85 -9.50
CA ARG A 56 10.10 2.38 -10.10
C ARG A 56 9.91 1.95 -11.56
N ASP A 57 10.99 1.59 -12.25
CA ASP A 57 10.99 1.20 -13.67
C ASP A 57 11.04 -0.34 -13.82
N ARG A 58 10.99 -1.09 -12.72
CA ARG A 58 10.93 -2.56 -12.74
C ARG A 58 9.53 -3.06 -13.06
N PRO A 59 9.40 -4.17 -13.82
CA PRO A 59 8.12 -4.86 -13.94
C PRO A 59 7.64 -5.32 -12.54
N ASP A 60 6.32 -5.27 -12.34
CA ASP A 60 5.64 -5.66 -11.10
C ASP A 60 6.04 -4.89 -9.84
N THR A 61 6.65 -3.72 -10.01
CA THR A 61 6.93 -2.83 -8.89
C THR A 61 5.63 -2.27 -8.32
N VAL A 62 5.56 -2.21 -7.00
CA VAL A 62 4.45 -1.56 -6.29
C VAL A 62 4.62 -0.04 -6.20
N ILE A 63 5.71 0.52 -6.74
CA ILE A 63 5.99 1.97 -6.70
C ILE A 63 5.27 2.64 -7.86
N GLU A 64 4.30 3.49 -7.53
CA GLU A 64 3.55 4.24 -8.51
C GLU A 64 4.10 5.66 -8.62
N TYR A 65 4.31 6.10 -9.86
CA TYR A 65 4.82 7.43 -10.12
C TYR A 65 4.18 8.04 -11.37
N LYS A 66 4.13 9.37 -11.39
CA LYS A 66 3.66 10.17 -12.51
C LYS A 66 4.78 11.10 -12.95
N LYS A 67 4.98 11.21 -14.26
CA LYS A 67 5.98 12.12 -14.85
C LYS A 67 5.28 13.10 -15.78
N VAL A 68 5.39 14.38 -15.47
CA VAL A 68 4.84 15.48 -16.28
C VAL A 68 5.99 16.39 -16.69
N GLY A 69 6.43 16.24 -17.94
CA GLY A 69 7.63 16.91 -18.44
C GLY A 69 8.88 16.54 -17.65
N ARG A 70 9.49 17.53 -16.99
CA ARG A 70 10.67 17.35 -16.11
C ARG A 70 10.30 17.02 -14.66
N SER A 71 9.03 17.15 -14.29
CA SER A 71 8.56 16.91 -12.93
C SER A 71 8.18 15.44 -12.74
N VAL A 72 8.53 14.89 -11.58
CA VAL A 72 8.12 13.54 -11.15
C VAL A 72 7.44 13.63 -9.79
N SER A 73 6.29 12.97 -9.66
CA SER A 73 5.61 12.73 -8.38
C SER A 73 5.42 11.23 -8.16
N TYR A 74 5.31 10.85 -6.89
CA TYR A 74 5.14 9.47 -6.47
C TYR A 74 3.97 9.37 -5.51
N SER A 75 3.18 8.31 -5.60
CA SER A 75 2.14 8.01 -4.63
C SER A 75 2.78 7.76 -3.25
N LEU A 76 2.33 8.45 -2.21
CA LEU A 76 2.82 8.21 -0.85
C LEU A 76 2.48 6.79 -0.38
N ALA A 77 1.27 6.32 -0.69
CA ALA A 77 0.81 4.98 -0.36
C ALA A 77 1.74 3.91 -0.96
N SER A 78 2.06 4.02 -2.25
CA SER A 78 2.95 3.10 -2.98
C SER A 78 4.36 3.02 -2.37
N LEU A 79 4.93 4.17 -1.96
CA LEU A 79 6.24 4.26 -1.32
C LEU A 79 6.24 3.59 0.06
N ILE A 80 5.17 3.79 0.84
CA ILE A 80 5.00 3.15 2.14
C ILE A 80 4.81 1.64 1.98
N ALA A 81 4.03 1.20 1.00
CA ALA A 81 3.82 -0.21 0.68
C ALA A 81 5.14 -0.90 0.31
N TYR A 82 5.93 -0.28 -0.57
CA TYR A 82 7.27 -0.76 -0.92
C TYR A 82 8.17 -0.93 0.31
N ARG A 83 8.21 0.10 1.17
CA ARG A 83 8.99 0.06 2.41
C ARG A 83 8.55 -1.08 3.34
N LYS A 84 7.25 -1.32 3.45
CA LYS A 84 6.69 -2.42 4.26
C LYS A 84 7.04 -3.77 3.65
N ALA A 85 6.88 -3.95 2.34
CA ALA A 85 7.21 -5.19 1.65
C ALA A 85 8.68 -5.58 1.83
N LYS A 86 9.62 -4.62 1.74
CA LYS A 86 11.04 -4.87 2.03
C LYS A 86 11.36 -5.21 3.49
N ARG A 87 10.47 -4.88 4.43
CA ARG A 87 10.64 -5.18 5.86
C ARG A 87 10.11 -6.55 6.25
N ILE A 88 9.30 -7.20 5.42
CA ILE A 88 8.85 -8.57 5.67
C ILE A 88 10.06 -9.48 5.43
N PRO A 89 10.60 -10.14 6.47
CA PRO A 89 11.63 -11.15 6.26
C PRO A 89 11.05 -12.19 5.31
N LYS A 90 11.80 -12.59 4.27
CA LYS A 90 11.39 -13.72 3.43
C LYS A 90 11.14 -14.89 4.37
N LEU A 91 9.88 -15.26 4.58
CA LEU A 91 9.52 -16.50 5.22
C LEU A 91 10.21 -17.57 4.38
N GLN A 92 11.28 -18.16 4.95
CA GLN A 92 11.88 -19.36 4.41
C GLN A 92 10.79 -20.43 4.51
N ILE A 93 10.03 -20.60 3.44
CA ILE A 93 9.20 -21.79 3.26
C ILE A 93 10.23 -22.90 3.03
N ALA A 94 10.63 -23.54 4.14
CA ALA A 94 11.41 -24.76 4.10
C ALA A 94 10.63 -25.78 3.27
N SER A 95 11.29 -26.23 2.19
CA SER A 95 10.84 -27.35 1.35
C SER A 95 11.11 -28.66 2.06
#